data_AF-Q6BUP2-F1
#
_entry.id   AF-Q6BUP2-F1
#
_cell.length_a   1.000
_cell.length_b   1.000
_cell.length_c   1.000
_cell.angle_alpha   90.00
_cell.angle_beta   90.00
_cell.angle_gamma   90.00
#
_symmetry.space_group_name_H-M   'P 1'
#
loop_
_entity.id
_entity.type
_entity.pdbx_description
1 polymer ?
#
loop_
_entity_poly.entity_id
_entity_poly.type
_entity_poly.pdbx_seq_one_letter_code
_entity_poly.pdbx_strand_id
1 'polypeptide(L)'
;MLKTLIRQGHSNKAVSRMVLGRPMACRYKATNFHRPDSAGSNDASQAADAAATVLADQNDIQKLPNKATWMDALREREKQKAAGKTLDSYSYINPKTTEVGEKTRSESFSYLTLPFKDDKWLCDSYMNASGRLRAGQLFQDLDALAGRIAYRHCSPAEPVNVTASVDRIYMVKKVDEIQNYNFVLAGAVTWTGRSSMEISVKGYAFEGPIPESITEETLPIENVFLSANFTFVARNPITHKSFAINRLLPVVEKEWLDYRRAESRNAKKKLAAKTSKVIEPTDEESKLIHEMWKSSKSLEAKKDTPRNFSFMKDTSVSSTLYMQPQYRNRHSYMIFGGYLLRQSFELAYCASAAFAKAAPRFVSLDSTTFKAPVPVGSVLSMTATVSYTEHIHEKGVPYNDTPFGFSLPATNKLSSNPEAFLSECGTLIQVRVDTTIKHLESTEAKESGTFIYSFFLPKDSKDEEVDYCSIMPQTYSEMMEYVEGRRRAQDTANFVDTLPDTSAKPKL
;
A
#
# COMPACT_ATOMS: atom_id res chain seq x y z
N MET A 1 -56.77 18.32 -63.62
CA MET A 1 -58.14 18.18 -64.15
C MET A 1 -58.71 16.85 -63.65
N LEU A 2 -59.87 16.92 -62.99
CA LEU A 2 -61.02 15.98 -63.03
C LEU A 2 -60.72 14.46 -63.01
N LYS A 3 -61.36 13.58 -62.22
CA LYS A 3 -62.59 13.58 -61.40
C LYS A 3 -62.51 12.32 -60.50
N THR A 4 -62.70 12.31 -59.18
CA THR A 4 -63.99 12.22 -58.43
C THR A 4 -64.91 11.06 -58.90
N LEU A 5 -65.58 10.21 -58.09
CA LEU A 5 -66.16 10.27 -56.74
C LEU A 5 -66.60 8.86 -56.25
N ILE A 6 -66.28 8.53 -54.99
CA ILE A 6 -67.19 8.18 -53.86
C ILE A 6 -68.12 6.96 -53.92
N ARG A 7 -68.00 6.09 -52.89
CA ARG A 7 -69.10 5.78 -51.96
C ARG A 7 -68.61 5.40 -50.56
N GLN A 8 -69.22 6.06 -49.57
CA GLN A 8 -69.01 5.93 -48.13
C GLN A 8 -69.59 4.62 -47.57
N GLY A 9 -68.99 4.15 -46.47
CA GLY A 9 -69.60 3.20 -45.54
C GLY A 9 -68.86 3.23 -44.21
N HIS A 10 -69.42 3.93 -43.22
CA HIS A 10 -68.94 3.94 -41.84
C HIS A 10 -69.20 2.59 -41.17
N SER A 11 -68.22 2.05 -40.43
CA SER A 11 -68.47 1.36 -39.15
C SER A 11 -67.16 1.19 -38.36
N ASN A 12 -67.19 1.67 -37.12
CA ASN A 12 -66.10 1.66 -36.14
C ASN A 12 -65.56 0.23 -35.90
N LYS A 13 -64.24 0.05 -36.00
CA LYS A 13 -63.54 -1.11 -35.41
C LYS A 13 -62.66 -0.67 -34.26
N ALA A 14 -63.00 -1.18 -33.08
CA ALA A 14 -62.23 -1.10 -31.86
C ALA A 14 -60.82 -1.69 -32.05
N VAL A 15 -59.81 -0.95 -31.59
CA VAL A 15 -58.41 -1.37 -31.54
C VAL A 15 -58.25 -2.35 -30.37
N SER A 16 -58.06 -3.63 -30.68
CA SER A 16 -57.71 -4.64 -29.69
C SER A 16 -56.20 -4.62 -29.45
N ARG A 17 -55.84 -4.37 -28.20
CA ARG A 17 -54.49 -4.25 -27.66
C ARG A 17 -53.79 -5.62 -27.71
N MET A 18 -52.75 -5.76 -28.54
CA MET A 18 -51.87 -6.93 -28.50
C MET A 18 -51.04 -6.92 -27.21
N VAL A 19 -51.21 -7.94 -26.40
CA VAL A 19 -50.46 -8.19 -25.17
C VAL A 19 -49.03 -8.60 -25.55
N LEU A 20 -48.08 -7.68 -25.42
CA LEU A 20 -46.65 -7.98 -25.45
C LEU A 20 -46.30 -8.80 -24.20
N GLY A 21 -45.86 -10.04 -24.42
CA GLY A 21 -45.37 -10.94 -23.38
C GLY A 21 -44.24 -10.29 -22.59
N ARG A 22 -44.33 -10.37 -21.26
CA ARG A 22 -43.30 -9.89 -20.32
C ARG A 22 -41.96 -10.55 -20.66
N PRO A 23 -40.85 -9.79 -20.76
CA PRO A 23 -39.54 -10.41 -20.74
C PRO A 23 -39.36 -11.08 -19.38
N MET A 24 -38.98 -12.35 -19.37
CA MET A 24 -38.51 -13.03 -18.16
C MET A 24 -37.31 -12.24 -17.64
N ALA A 25 -37.54 -11.45 -16.59
CA ALA A 25 -36.47 -10.86 -15.82
C ALA A 25 -35.66 -12.00 -15.23
N CYS A 26 -34.52 -12.31 -15.84
CA CYS A 26 -33.48 -13.09 -15.21
C CYS A 26 -33.10 -12.33 -13.94
N ARG A 27 -33.61 -12.77 -12.79
CA ARG A 27 -33.18 -12.28 -11.49
C ARG A 27 -31.73 -12.68 -11.33
N TYR A 28 -30.82 -11.82 -11.78
CA TYR A 28 -29.47 -11.76 -11.24
C TYR A 28 -29.64 -11.70 -9.72
N LYS A 29 -29.27 -12.78 -9.02
CA LYS A 29 -28.99 -12.68 -7.59
C LYS A 29 -27.81 -11.73 -7.49
N ALA A 30 -28.08 -10.47 -7.15
CA ALA A 30 -27.05 -9.59 -6.65
C ALA A 30 -26.40 -10.33 -5.48
N THR A 31 -25.16 -10.78 -5.67
CA THR A 31 -24.29 -11.13 -4.57
C THR A 31 -24.11 -9.84 -3.78
N ASN A 32 -24.95 -9.66 -2.76
CA ASN A 32 -24.94 -8.49 -1.89
C ASN A 32 -23.60 -8.49 -1.14
N PHE A 33 -22.61 -7.77 -1.68
CA PHE A 33 -21.31 -7.58 -1.05
C PHE A 33 -21.36 -6.67 0.18
N HIS A 34 -22.49 -6.02 0.46
CA HIS A 34 -22.71 -5.27 1.69
C HIS A 34 -24.17 -5.39 2.17
N ARG A 35 -24.36 -5.75 3.43
CA ARG A 35 -25.60 -5.59 4.20
C ARG A 35 -25.47 -4.34 5.09
N PRO A 36 -26.57 -3.67 5.47
CA PRO A 36 -26.51 -2.36 6.13
C PRO A 36 -25.67 -2.35 7.42
N ASP A 37 -24.65 -1.50 7.44
CA ASP A 37 -23.67 -1.37 8.53
C ASP A 37 -24.18 -0.53 9.71
N SER A 38 -23.98 -1.04 10.93
CA SER A 38 -24.06 -0.29 12.19
C SER A 38 -22.70 -0.19 12.86
N ALA A 39 -22.37 0.98 13.44
CA ALA A 39 -21.20 1.14 14.29
C ALA A 39 -21.35 0.23 15.53
N GLY A 40 -20.53 -0.82 15.63
CA GLY A 40 -20.64 -1.86 16.67
C GLY A 40 -20.94 -3.27 16.16
N SER A 41 -20.71 -3.57 14.88
CA SER A 41 -20.85 -4.94 14.37
C SER A 41 -19.93 -5.94 15.12
N ASN A 42 -20.52 -7.04 15.59
CA ASN A 42 -19.78 -8.15 16.17
C ASN A 42 -19.04 -9.00 15.11
N ASP A 43 -19.40 -8.86 13.83
CA ASP A 43 -18.77 -9.55 12.71
C ASP A 43 -17.47 -8.84 12.30
N ALA A 44 -16.34 -9.56 12.37
CA ALA A 44 -15.00 -9.06 12.04
C ALA A 44 -14.83 -8.72 10.54
N SER A 45 -15.72 -9.19 9.67
CA SER A 45 -15.75 -8.84 8.25
C SER A 45 -16.56 -7.57 7.94
N GLN A 46 -17.44 -7.12 8.84
CA GLN A 46 -18.39 -6.03 8.59
C GLN A 46 -18.06 -4.79 9.42
N ALA A 47 -17.60 -3.73 8.74
CA ALA A 47 -17.46 -2.40 9.29
C ALA A 47 -17.35 -1.38 8.15
N ALA A 48 -17.87 -0.17 8.40
CA ALA A 48 -18.17 0.86 7.42
C ALA A 48 -16.99 1.45 6.60
N ASP A 49 -15.76 0.95 6.77
CA ASP A 49 -14.58 1.33 5.98
C ASP A 49 -14.26 0.32 4.86
N ALA A 50 -14.92 -0.85 4.85
CA ALA A 50 -14.86 -1.79 3.72
C ALA A 50 -15.28 -1.15 2.39
N ALA A 51 -16.11 -0.11 2.46
CA ALA A 51 -16.66 0.57 1.31
C ALA A 51 -15.74 1.68 0.73
N ALA A 52 -14.51 1.84 1.24
CA ALA A 52 -13.50 2.67 0.59
C ALA A 52 -12.69 1.91 -0.48
N THR A 53 -12.72 0.57 -0.44
CA THR A 53 -11.85 -0.29 -1.28
C THR A 53 -12.58 -1.35 -2.09
N VAL A 54 -13.90 -1.28 -2.15
CA VAL A 54 -14.61 -1.78 -3.33
C VAL A 54 -14.39 -0.72 -4.41
N LEU A 55 -13.66 -1.10 -5.46
CA LEU A 55 -13.41 -0.38 -6.72
C LEU A 55 -14.12 0.98 -6.79
N ALA A 56 -13.36 2.07 -6.89
CA ALA A 56 -13.95 3.39 -7.16
C ALA A 56 -14.92 3.36 -8.37
N ASP A 57 -14.72 2.40 -9.29
CA ASP A 57 -15.58 2.13 -10.44
C ASP A 57 -16.85 1.29 -10.12
N GLN A 58 -16.87 0.50 -9.05
CA GLN A 58 -18.08 -0.23 -8.58
C GLN A 58 -18.91 0.56 -7.55
N ASN A 59 -18.33 1.63 -6.97
CA ASN A 59 -19.02 2.52 -6.02
C ASN A 59 -20.22 3.25 -6.64
N ASP A 60 -20.33 3.31 -7.97
CA ASP A 60 -21.50 3.87 -8.66
C ASP A 60 -22.80 3.10 -8.39
N ILE A 61 -22.73 1.86 -7.86
CA ILE A 61 -23.89 0.99 -7.64
C ILE A 61 -24.35 0.95 -6.18
N GLN A 62 -23.50 1.29 -5.20
CA GLN A 62 -23.81 1.09 -3.78
C GLN A 62 -24.21 2.40 -3.06
N LYS A 63 -25.40 2.41 -2.47
CA LYS A 63 -25.79 3.44 -1.48
C LYS A 63 -24.93 3.25 -0.24
N LEU A 64 -24.07 4.23 0.08
CA LEU A 64 -23.22 4.26 1.27
C LEU A 64 -23.98 4.94 2.42
N PRO A 65 -24.68 4.21 3.33
CA PRO A 65 -25.60 4.81 4.29
C PRO A 65 -24.91 5.73 5.32
N ASN A 66 -23.59 5.59 5.51
CA ASN A 66 -22.84 6.26 6.58
C ASN A 66 -21.73 7.21 6.06
N LYS A 67 -21.73 7.56 4.77
CA LYS A 67 -20.74 8.47 4.16
C LYS A 67 -21.44 9.77 3.73
N ALA A 68 -21.05 10.88 4.34
CA ALA A 68 -21.52 12.19 3.90
C ALA A 68 -21.06 12.47 2.46
N THR A 69 -21.93 13.11 1.67
CA THR A 69 -21.58 13.51 0.31
C THR A 69 -20.53 14.62 0.33
N TRP A 70 -19.86 14.86 -0.81
CA TRP A 70 -18.92 15.98 -0.88
C TRP A 70 -19.63 17.32 -0.72
N MET A 71 -20.87 17.43 -1.21
CA MET A 71 -21.69 18.64 -1.04
C MET A 71 -22.06 18.88 0.43
N ASP A 72 -22.33 17.82 1.19
CA ASP A 72 -22.51 17.95 2.65
C ASP A 72 -21.25 18.47 3.32
N ALA A 73 -20.07 18.05 2.85
CA ALA A 73 -18.78 18.48 3.39
C ALA A 73 -18.56 19.96 3.07
N LEU A 74 -18.79 20.39 1.83
CA LEU A 74 -18.67 21.81 1.48
C LEU A 74 -19.65 22.71 2.26
N ARG A 75 -20.90 22.31 2.42
CA ARG A 75 -21.89 23.09 3.20
C ARG A 75 -21.47 23.23 4.67
N GLU A 76 -20.97 22.16 5.26
CA GLU A 76 -20.49 22.20 6.65
C GLU A 76 -19.20 23.04 6.74
N ARG A 77 -18.31 22.93 5.75
CA ARG A 77 -17.14 23.79 5.58
C ARG A 77 -17.52 25.28 5.63
N GLU A 78 -18.48 25.68 4.83
CA GLU A 78 -18.99 27.06 4.81
C GLU A 78 -19.55 27.50 6.17
N LYS A 79 -20.33 26.65 6.83
CA LYS A 79 -20.89 26.97 8.15
C LYS A 79 -19.82 27.20 9.22
N GLN A 80 -18.78 26.36 9.33
CA GLN A 80 -17.77 26.62 10.37
C GLN A 80 -16.81 27.74 9.99
N LYS A 81 -16.58 28.01 8.69
CA LYS A 81 -15.93 29.27 8.27
C LYS A 81 -16.72 30.47 8.76
N ALA A 82 -18.05 30.47 8.59
CA ALA A 82 -18.92 31.52 9.09
C ALA A 82 -18.88 31.64 10.63
N ALA A 83 -18.66 30.53 11.34
CA ALA A 83 -18.48 30.50 12.78
C ALA A 83 -17.04 30.82 13.26
N GLY A 84 -16.12 31.19 12.35
CA GLY A 84 -14.74 31.57 12.68
C GLY A 84 -13.83 30.42 13.13
N LYS A 85 -14.17 29.15 12.86
CA LYS A 85 -13.35 27.99 13.24
C LYS A 85 -12.31 27.66 12.16
N THR A 86 -11.09 27.32 12.56
CA THR A 86 -10.02 26.80 11.69
C THR A 86 -10.33 25.38 11.24
N LEU A 87 -10.00 25.08 9.98
CA LEU A 87 -10.81 24.17 9.16
C LEU A 87 -9.97 23.01 8.59
N ASP A 88 -9.43 22.17 9.47
CA ASP A 88 -8.47 21.13 9.08
C ASP A 88 -8.95 19.68 9.30
N SER A 89 -10.07 19.43 9.99
CA SER A 89 -10.74 18.11 9.90
C SER A 89 -12.21 18.18 10.34
N TYR A 90 -13.16 17.80 9.48
CA TYR A 90 -14.50 17.47 9.96
C TYR A 90 -14.75 15.99 9.78
N SER A 91 -14.59 15.26 10.87
CA SER A 91 -15.47 14.13 11.06
C SER A 91 -16.86 14.67 11.37
N TYR A 92 -17.90 14.12 10.73
CA TYR A 92 -19.30 14.30 11.16
C TYR A 92 -19.59 13.61 12.49
N ILE A 93 -18.61 12.87 13.00
CA ILE A 93 -18.70 12.03 14.17
C ILE A 93 -17.92 12.73 15.27
N ASN A 94 -18.64 13.24 16.27
CA ASN A 94 -18.05 13.60 17.55
C ASN A 94 -17.67 12.30 18.28
N PRO A 95 -16.56 12.28 19.04
CA PRO A 95 -16.24 11.12 19.86
C PRO A 95 -17.41 10.82 20.79
N LYS A 96 -17.88 9.57 20.80
CA LYS A 96 -19.03 9.18 21.65
C LYS A 96 -18.66 9.17 23.13
N THR A 97 -17.40 8.84 23.43
CA THR A 97 -16.84 8.85 24.77
C THR A 97 -15.35 9.16 24.70
N THR A 98 -14.80 9.70 25.78
CA THR A 98 -13.35 9.89 25.99
C THR A 98 -12.75 8.86 26.94
N GLU A 99 -13.57 7.93 27.45
CA GLU A 99 -13.10 6.89 28.35
C GLU A 99 -12.19 5.90 27.62
N VAL A 100 -11.10 5.54 28.30
CA VAL A 100 -10.10 4.60 27.82
C VAL A 100 -10.22 3.33 28.64
N GLY A 101 -10.46 2.22 27.97
CA GLY A 101 -10.48 0.89 28.57
C GLY A 101 -9.27 0.05 28.18
N GLU A 102 -9.36 -1.25 28.48
CA GLU A 102 -8.44 -2.28 28.01
C GLU A 102 -9.14 -3.13 26.96
N LYS A 103 -8.41 -3.56 25.95
CA LYS A 103 -8.90 -4.47 24.91
C LYS A 103 -7.87 -5.53 24.59
N THR A 104 -8.36 -6.73 24.38
CA THR A 104 -7.58 -7.87 23.87
C THR A 104 -7.30 -7.73 22.38
N ARG A 105 -6.30 -8.46 21.88
CA ARG A 105 -5.96 -8.50 20.45
C ARG A 105 -7.15 -8.98 19.60
N SER A 106 -7.84 -10.02 20.05
CA SER A 106 -9.02 -10.61 19.38
C SER A 106 -10.16 -9.63 19.19
N GLU A 107 -10.35 -8.67 20.10
CA GLU A 107 -11.40 -7.66 19.97
C GLU A 107 -11.15 -6.68 18.81
N SER A 108 -9.87 -6.49 18.45
CA SER A 108 -9.48 -5.65 17.31
C SER A 108 -9.36 -6.42 15.99
N PHE A 109 -9.35 -7.75 16.04
CA PHE A 109 -9.14 -8.60 14.86
C PHE A 109 -10.16 -8.30 13.75
N SER A 110 -9.68 -8.17 12.53
CA SER A 110 -10.51 -8.00 11.33
C SER A 110 -9.84 -8.62 10.12
N TYR A 111 -10.65 -8.96 9.12
CA TYR A 111 -10.15 -9.55 7.88
C TYR A 111 -10.91 -9.07 6.63
N LEU A 112 -10.30 -9.32 5.47
CA LEU A 112 -10.85 -9.12 4.14
C LEU A 112 -10.53 -10.37 3.30
N THR A 113 -11.54 -10.95 2.68
CA THR A 113 -11.39 -12.07 1.75
C THR A 113 -11.31 -11.54 0.32
N LEU A 114 -10.38 -12.10 -0.46
CA LEU A 114 -10.16 -11.79 -1.87
C LEU A 114 -10.13 -13.13 -2.62
N PRO A 115 -11.31 -13.71 -2.93
CA PRO A 115 -11.41 -15.05 -3.51
C PRO A 115 -11.06 -15.06 -5.00
N PHE A 116 -9.81 -14.77 -5.36
CA PHE A 116 -9.38 -14.62 -6.76
C PHE A 116 -9.56 -15.90 -7.59
N LYS A 117 -9.37 -17.07 -6.99
CA LYS A 117 -9.60 -18.36 -7.68
C LYS A 117 -11.06 -18.58 -8.02
N ASP A 118 -11.96 -18.14 -7.13
CA ASP A 118 -13.40 -18.38 -7.28
C ASP A 118 -14.12 -17.25 -8.05
N ASP A 119 -13.59 -16.01 -8.00
CA ASP A 119 -14.11 -14.83 -8.70
C ASP A 119 -13.09 -14.25 -9.68
N LYS A 120 -13.29 -14.60 -10.96
CA LYS A 120 -12.41 -14.17 -12.07
C LYS A 120 -12.43 -12.67 -12.32
N TRP A 121 -13.55 -11.98 -12.08
CA TRP A 121 -13.65 -10.53 -12.32
C TRP A 121 -12.96 -9.76 -11.21
N LEU A 122 -13.09 -10.23 -9.97
CA LEU A 122 -12.29 -9.71 -8.87
C LEU A 122 -10.81 -9.93 -9.16
N CYS A 123 -10.40 -11.15 -9.54
CA CYS A 123 -9.02 -11.45 -9.92
C CYS A 123 -8.50 -10.48 -11.01
N ASP A 124 -9.26 -10.29 -12.08
CA ASP A 124 -8.91 -9.39 -13.19
C ASP A 124 -8.64 -7.96 -12.72
N SER A 125 -9.47 -7.43 -11.80
CA SER A 125 -9.27 -6.09 -11.24
C SER A 125 -7.99 -5.93 -10.39
N TYR A 126 -7.39 -7.05 -9.95
CA TYR A 126 -6.15 -7.12 -9.18
C TYR A 126 -4.96 -7.65 -9.99
N MET A 127 -5.12 -7.91 -11.29
CA MET A 127 -4.02 -8.29 -12.18
C MET A 127 -3.39 -7.05 -12.82
N ASN A 128 -2.07 -7.09 -13.00
CA ASN A 128 -1.32 -6.13 -13.81
C ASN A 128 -1.16 -6.66 -15.26
N ALA A 129 -0.58 -5.84 -16.14
CA ALA A 129 -0.38 -6.19 -17.55
C ALA A 129 0.49 -7.44 -17.78
N SER A 130 1.30 -7.83 -16.78
CA SER A 130 2.13 -9.05 -16.82
C SER A 130 1.42 -10.27 -16.20
N GLY A 131 0.13 -10.18 -15.88
CA GLY A 131 -0.65 -11.25 -15.25
C GLY A 131 -0.29 -11.52 -13.78
N ARG A 132 0.43 -10.60 -13.13
CA ARG A 132 0.85 -10.70 -11.72
C ARG A 132 -0.01 -9.79 -10.84
N LEU A 133 0.13 -9.91 -9.52
CA LEU A 133 -0.54 -9.05 -8.55
C LEU A 133 -0.26 -7.56 -8.79
N ARG A 134 -1.33 -6.75 -8.89
CA ARG A 134 -1.29 -5.29 -8.82
C ARG A 134 -1.09 -4.84 -7.37
N ALA A 135 0.13 -4.92 -6.86
CA ALA A 135 0.46 -4.66 -5.45
C ALA A 135 0.01 -3.28 -4.94
N GLY A 136 0.00 -2.24 -5.79
CA GLY A 136 -0.51 -0.92 -5.41
C GLY A 136 -1.98 -0.92 -4.97
N GLN A 137 -2.83 -1.72 -5.63
CA GLN A 137 -4.23 -1.89 -5.19
C GLN A 137 -4.29 -2.62 -3.84
N LEU A 138 -3.46 -3.66 -3.65
CA LEU A 138 -3.37 -4.37 -2.39
C LEU A 138 -2.93 -3.47 -1.22
N PHE A 139 -1.99 -2.53 -1.44
CA PHE A 139 -1.57 -1.59 -0.39
C PHE A 139 -2.70 -0.67 0.06
N GLN A 140 -3.56 -0.27 -0.87
CA GLN A 140 -4.75 0.50 -0.56
C GLN A 140 -5.72 -0.30 0.32
N ASP A 141 -5.90 -1.59 0.04
CA ASP A 141 -6.72 -2.49 0.87
C ASP A 141 -6.10 -2.73 2.26
N LEU A 142 -4.79 -2.91 2.33
CA LEU A 142 -4.08 -3.11 3.60
C LEU A 142 -4.25 -1.91 4.54
N ASP A 143 -4.09 -0.68 4.03
CA ASP A 143 -4.33 0.53 4.82
C ASP A 143 -5.80 0.67 5.23
N ALA A 144 -6.74 0.24 4.37
CA ALA A 144 -8.18 0.32 4.66
C ALA A 144 -8.58 -0.69 5.74
N LEU A 145 -8.05 -1.91 5.67
CA LEU A 145 -8.20 -2.94 6.68
C LEU A 145 -7.56 -2.50 8.00
N ALA A 146 -6.37 -1.88 7.97
CA ALA A 146 -5.74 -1.32 9.16
C ALA A 146 -6.60 -0.20 9.78
N GLY A 147 -7.20 0.67 8.95
CA GLY A 147 -8.18 1.66 9.41
C GLY A 147 -9.37 1.02 10.12
N ARG A 148 -9.93 -0.05 9.56
CA ARG A 148 -11.02 -0.83 10.19
C ARG A 148 -10.62 -1.36 11.57
N ILE A 149 -9.45 -2.00 11.65
CA ILE A 149 -8.90 -2.54 12.90
C ILE A 149 -8.73 -1.41 13.93
N ALA A 150 -8.23 -0.25 13.50
CA ALA A 150 -8.07 0.92 14.37
C ALA A 150 -9.40 1.42 14.95
N TYR A 151 -10.47 1.50 14.15
CA TYR A 151 -11.78 1.89 14.64
C TYR A 151 -12.40 0.85 15.57
N ARG A 152 -12.26 -0.44 15.24
CA ARG A 152 -12.74 -1.54 16.08
C ARG A 152 -12.05 -1.51 17.45
N HIS A 153 -10.74 -1.27 17.47
CA HIS A 153 -9.98 -1.10 18.70
C HIS A 153 -10.44 0.13 19.49
N CYS A 154 -10.58 1.30 18.85
CA CYS A 154 -11.01 2.52 19.52
C CYS A 154 -12.48 2.55 19.95
N SER A 155 -13.34 1.67 19.42
CA SER A 155 -14.75 1.59 19.81
C SER A 155 -14.89 1.42 21.34
N PRO A 156 -15.81 2.13 22.01
CA PRO A 156 -16.86 2.99 21.46
C PRO A 156 -16.48 4.45 21.23
N ALA A 157 -15.22 4.87 21.50
CA ALA A 157 -14.82 6.28 21.50
C ALA A 157 -14.89 6.98 20.12
N GLU A 158 -14.73 6.23 19.02
CA GLU A 158 -14.82 6.73 17.63
C GLU A 158 -14.01 8.01 17.32
N PRO A 159 -12.68 8.05 17.60
CA PRO A 159 -11.82 9.17 17.24
C PRO A 159 -11.54 9.23 15.73
N VAL A 160 -10.90 10.31 15.28
CA VAL A 160 -10.34 10.40 13.92
C VAL A 160 -9.05 9.59 13.86
N ASN A 161 -9.12 8.40 13.27
CA ASN A 161 -7.95 7.56 13.06
C ASN A 161 -7.32 7.90 11.70
N VAL A 162 -6.02 8.22 11.70
CA VAL A 162 -5.26 8.50 10.47
C VAL A 162 -3.99 7.67 10.43
N THR A 163 -3.61 7.23 9.22
CA THR A 163 -2.35 6.56 8.97
C THR A 163 -1.20 7.55 9.19
N ALA A 164 -0.40 7.33 10.23
CA ALA A 164 0.78 8.15 10.50
C ALA A 164 2.00 7.66 9.72
N SER A 165 2.11 6.34 9.53
CA SER A 165 3.23 5.72 8.85
C SER A 165 2.95 4.28 8.51
N VAL A 166 3.65 3.79 7.49
CA VAL A 166 3.77 2.36 7.18
C VAL A 166 5.19 1.94 7.56
N ASP A 167 5.34 1.01 8.49
CA ASP A 167 6.66 0.64 9.02
C ASP A 167 7.43 -0.27 8.07
N ARG A 168 6.79 -1.34 7.59
CA ARG A 168 7.35 -2.21 6.57
C ARG A 168 6.23 -2.99 5.92
N ILE A 169 6.27 -3.12 4.59
CA ILE A 169 5.51 -4.14 3.86
C ILE A 169 6.55 -5.05 3.22
N TYR A 170 6.44 -6.36 3.42
CA TYR A 170 7.41 -7.33 2.92
C TYR A 170 6.70 -8.54 2.30
N MET A 171 7.12 -8.92 1.09
CA MET A 171 6.70 -10.15 0.43
C MET A 171 7.51 -11.33 0.96
N VAL A 172 6.89 -12.15 1.80
CA VAL A 172 7.50 -13.34 2.40
C VAL A 172 7.66 -14.45 1.35
N LYS A 173 6.65 -14.61 0.49
CA LYS A 173 6.62 -15.61 -0.57
C LYS A 173 6.30 -14.96 -1.91
N LYS A 174 6.84 -15.55 -2.97
CA LYS A 174 6.51 -15.18 -4.34
C LYS A 174 5.11 -15.73 -4.69
N VAL A 175 4.19 -14.84 -5.07
CA VAL A 175 2.84 -15.23 -5.53
C VAL A 175 2.56 -14.58 -6.88
N ASP A 176 3.20 -15.13 -7.92
CA ASP A 176 3.07 -14.61 -9.29
C ASP A 176 1.70 -14.96 -9.89
N GLU A 177 1.21 -16.19 -9.67
CA GLU A 177 -0.02 -16.71 -10.29
C GLU A 177 -1.25 -16.54 -9.37
N ILE A 178 -1.66 -15.30 -9.13
CA ILE A 178 -2.71 -14.99 -8.13
C ILE A 178 -4.05 -15.71 -8.37
N GLN A 179 -4.36 -16.03 -9.63
CA GLN A 179 -5.58 -16.75 -10.03
C GLN A 179 -5.67 -18.18 -9.47
N ASN A 180 -4.56 -18.75 -9.02
CA ASN A 180 -4.51 -20.08 -8.43
C ASN A 180 -4.83 -20.08 -6.92
N TYR A 181 -5.00 -18.90 -6.32
CA TYR A 181 -5.13 -18.73 -4.89
C TYR A 181 -6.37 -17.91 -4.51
N ASN A 182 -6.90 -18.22 -3.34
CA ASN A 182 -7.83 -17.35 -2.62
C ASN A 182 -7.06 -16.64 -1.51
N PHE A 183 -7.14 -15.32 -1.48
CA PHE A 183 -6.40 -14.51 -0.51
C PHE A 183 -7.27 -14.15 0.69
N VAL A 184 -6.63 -14.06 1.86
CA VAL A 184 -7.20 -13.46 3.06
C VAL A 184 -6.20 -12.45 3.59
N LEU A 185 -6.62 -11.20 3.75
CA LEU A 185 -5.88 -10.20 4.50
C LEU A 185 -6.47 -10.15 5.90
N ALA A 186 -5.66 -10.36 6.93
CA ALA A 186 -6.13 -10.34 8.30
C ALA A 186 -5.12 -9.67 9.22
N GLY A 187 -5.61 -8.99 10.25
CA GLY A 187 -4.76 -8.27 11.17
C GLY A 187 -5.45 -7.90 12.47
N ALA A 188 -4.65 -7.42 13.41
CA ALA A 188 -5.07 -6.95 14.72
C ALA A 188 -4.07 -5.91 15.24
N VAL A 189 -4.47 -5.19 16.28
CA VAL A 189 -3.56 -4.29 17.02
C VAL A 189 -2.51 -5.14 17.75
N THR A 190 -1.23 -4.83 17.53
CA THR A 190 -0.10 -5.51 18.17
C THR A 190 0.53 -4.69 19.28
N TRP A 191 0.33 -3.36 19.28
CA TRP A 191 0.83 -2.47 20.32
C TRP A 191 0.02 -1.18 20.40
N THR A 192 -0.06 -0.59 21.58
CA THR A 192 -0.73 0.70 21.83
C THR A 192 0.17 1.62 22.65
N GLY A 193 0.33 2.85 22.19
CA GLY A 193 0.81 3.97 22.98
C GLY A 193 -0.35 4.75 23.63
N ARG A 194 -0.15 6.04 23.90
CA ARG A 194 -1.21 6.90 24.45
C ARG A 194 -2.32 7.19 23.43
N SER A 195 -1.94 7.57 22.21
CA SER A 195 -2.84 8.00 21.14
C SER A 195 -2.43 7.41 19.78
N SER A 196 -1.60 6.38 19.81
CA SER A 196 -1.03 5.71 18.63
C SER A 196 -1.16 4.21 18.81
N MET A 197 -1.37 3.48 17.73
CA MET A 197 -1.41 2.03 17.74
C MET A 197 -0.62 1.47 16.56
N GLU A 198 0.09 0.37 16.80
CA GLU A 198 0.68 -0.44 15.75
C GLU A 198 -0.29 -1.57 15.40
N ILE A 199 -0.54 -1.73 14.11
CA ILE A 199 -1.44 -2.73 13.55
C ILE A 199 -0.63 -3.62 12.63
N SER A 200 -0.61 -4.92 12.92
CA SER A 200 0.02 -5.90 12.05
C SER A 200 -1.04 -6.54 11.16
N VAL A 201 -0.81 -6.52 9.86
CA VAL A 201 -1.66 -7.14 8.84
C VAL A 201 -0.82 -8.16 8.08
N LYS A 202 -1.37 -9.36 7.89
CA LYS A 202 -0.76 -10.44 7.11
C LYS A 202 -1.68 -10.82 5.95
N GLY A 203 -1.07 -11.12 4.81
CA GLY A 203 -1.74 -11.73 3.67
C GLY A 203 -1.50 -13.23 3.64
N TYR A 204 -2.57 -14.00 3.53
CA TYR A 204 -2.57 -15.46 3.45
C TYR A 204 -3.05 -15.89 2.07
N ALA A 205 -2.36 -16.83 1.45
CA ALA A 205 -2.72 -17.40 0.14
C ALA A 205 -3.13 -18.87 0.30
N PHE A 206 -4.33 -19.22 -0.15
CA PHE A 206 -4.87 -20.57 -0.09
C PHE A 206 -5.05 -21.12 -1.50
N GLU A 207 -4.42 -22.25 -1.83
CA GLU A 207 -4.73 -22.95 -3.10
C GLU A 207 -6.15 -23.54 -3.09
N GLY A 208 -6.67 -23.84 -1.91
CA GLY A 208 -8.00 -24.40 -1.71
C GLY A 208 -9.07 -23.35 -1.36
N PRO A 209 -10.23 -23.81 -0.84
CA PRO A 209 -11.23 -22.90 -0.31
C PRO A 209 -10.68 -22.14 0.91
N ILE A 210 -11.19 -20.93 1.12
CA ILE A 210 -10.94 -20.15 2.33
C ILE A 210 -11.57 -20.90 3.52
N PRO A 211 -10.92 -20.95 4.71
CA PRO A 211 -11.52 -21.53 5.91
C PRO A 211 -12.90 -20.93 6.23
N GLU A 212 -13.87 -21.77 6.61
CA GLU A 212 -15.23 -21.31 6.93
C GLU A 212 -15.28 -20.34 8.12
N SER A 213 -14.38 -20.52 9.09
CA SER A 213 -14.20 -19.63 10.24
C SER A 213 -12.81 -18.99 10.19
N ILE A 214 -12.78 -17.67 10.07
CA ILE A 214 -11.53 -16.89 9.99
C ILE A 214 -11.29 -16.24 11.36
N THR A 215 -10.32 -16.78 12.09
CA THR A 215 -9.77 -16.24 13.33
C THR A 215 -8.25 -16.21 13.22
N GLU A 216 -7.56 -15.59 14.19
CA GLU A 216 -6.09 -15.58 14.18
C GLU A 216 -5.48 -16.98 14.35
N GLU A 217 -6.22 -17.93 14.93
CA GLU A 217 -5.78 -19.31 15.16
C GLU A 217 -6.02 -20.21 13.93
N THR A 218 -7.05 -19.93 13.13
CA THR A 218 -7.37 -20.73 11.94
C THR A 218 -6.55 -20.35 10.72
N LEU A 219 -5.77 -19.26 10.79
CA LEU A 219 -4.94 -18.78 9.70
C LEU A 219 -3.49 -19.32 9.82
N PRO A 220 -3.11 -20.31 8.98
CA PRO A 220 -1.80 -20.95 9.05
C PRO A 220 -0.66 -19.98 8.70
N ILE A 221 0.45 -20.05 9.43
CA ILE A 221 1.61 -19.16 9.21
C ILE A 221 2.35 -19.51 7.91
N GLU A 222 2.27 -20.77 7.49
CA GLU A 222 2.83 -21.29 6.25
C GLU A 222 2.17 -20.69 5.00
N ASN A 223 0.93 -20.21 5.10
CA ASN A 223 0.23 -19.57 3.99
C ASN A 223 0.52 -18.06 3.90
N VAL A 224 1.30 -17.50 4.84
CA VAL A 224 1.64 -16.08 4.84
C VAL A 224 2.55 -15.76 3.65
N PHE A 225 2.07 -14.91 2.75
CA PHE A 225 2.86 -14.42 1.62
C PHE A 225 3.27 -12.95 1.78
N LEU A 226 2.57 -12.19 2.62
CA LEU A 226 2.82 -10.77 2.87
C LEU A 226 2.70 -10.45 4.35
N SER A 227 3.60 -9.61 4.86
CA SER A 227 3.49 -9.03 6.20
C SER A 227 3.61 -7.51 6.12
N ALA A 228 2.72 -6.81 6.79
CA ALA A 228 2.67 -5.36 6.86
C ALA A 228 2.46 -4.85 8.29
N ASN A 229 3.08 -3.73 8.62
CA ASN A 229 2.88 -3.03 9.90
C ASN A 229 2.53 -1.57 9.63
N PHE A 230 1.41 -1.12 10.21
CA PHE A 230 0.91 0.25 10.10
C PHE A 230 0.89 0.90 11.48
N THR A 231 1.29 2.17 11.56
CA THR A 231 1.05 2.98 12.75
C THR A 231 -0.10 3.95 12.47
N PHE A 232 -1.17 3.83 13.26
CA PHE A 232 -2.29 4.76 13.25
C PHE A 232 -2.21 5.70 14.45
N VAL A 233 -2.65 6.94 14.27
CA VAL A 233 -2.80 7.90 15.36
C VAL A 233 -4.26 8.36 15.47
N ALA A 234 -4.75 8.39 16.70
CA ALA A 234 -6.07 8.86 17.04
C ALA A 234 -6.02 10.35 17.36
N ARG A 235 -6.86 11.13 16.67
CA ARG A 235 -7.02 12.57 16.87
C ARG A 235 -8.43 12.89 17.31
N ASN A 236 -8.55 13.89 18.17
CA ASN A 236 -9.85 14.41 18.55
C ASN A 236 -10.44 15.16 17.34
N PRO A 237 -11.66 14.83 16.87
CA PRO A 237 -12.28 15.45 15.71
C PRO A 237 -12.50 16.96 15.83
N ILE A 238 -12.64 17.47 17.05
CA ILE A 238 -12.92 18.89 17.34
C ILE A 238 -11.62 19.65 17.61
N THR A 239 -10.74 19.11 18.47
CA THR A 239 -9.54 19.84 18.92
C THR A 239 -8.30 19.55 18.10
N HIS A 240 -8.33 18.52 17.25
CA HIS A 240 -7.20 17.99 16.48
C HIS A 240 -5.99 17.54 17.31
N LYS A 241 -6.11 17.54 18.64
CA LYS A 241 -5.07 17.05 19.55
C LYS A 241 -5.09 15.53 19.63
N SER A 242 -4.02 14.96 20.15
CA SER A 242 -3.91 13.52 20.45
C SER A 242 -5.11 13.06 21.28
N PHE A 243 -5.79 12.00 20.83
CA PHE A 243 -6.91 11.38 21.53
C PHE A 243 -6.45 10.09 22.20
N ALA A 244 -6.76 9.90 23.48
CA ALA A 244 -6.32 8.71 24.20
C ALA A 244 -7.12 7.48 23.76
N ILE A 245 -6.44 6.35 23.52
CA ILE A 245 -7.06 5.13 23.00
C ILE A 245 -7.01 3.99 24.02
N ASN A 246 -7.85 2.98 23.81
CA ASN A 246 -7.85 1.74 24.58
C ASN A 246 -6.46 1.10 24.60
N ARG A 247 -6.04 0.61 25.77
CA ARG A 247 -4.78 -0.10 25.95
C ARG A 247 -4.92 -1.53 25.45
N LEU A 248 -3.95 -2.02 24.69
CA LEU A 248 -3.88 -3.42 24.33
C LEU A 248 -3.47 -4.24 25.55
N LEU A 249 -4.24 -5.27 25.85
CA LEU A 249 -3.96 -6.27 26.88
C LEU A 249 -3.62 -7.60 26.19
N PRO A 250 -2.33 -7.96 26.07
CA PRO A 250 -1.94 -9.26 25.57
C PRO A 250 -2.30 -10.36 26.59
N VAL A 251 -3.01 -11.39 26.14
CA VAL A 251 -3.51 -12.49 27.00
C VAL A 251 -2.73 -13.79 26.85
N VAL A 252 -1.94 -13.92 25.77
CA VAL A 252 -1.14 -15.13 25.48
C VAL A 252 0.35 -14.77 25.30
N GLU A 253 1.25 -15.73 25.53
CA GLU A 253 2.71 -15.53 25.44
C GLU A 253 3.14 -14.96 24.08
N LYS A 254 2.61 -15.52 22.98
CA LYS A 254 2.89 -15.04 21.61
C LYS A 254 2.51 -13.56 21.43
N GLU A 255 1.38 -13.14 22.01
CA GLU A 255 0.93 -11.75 21.95
C GLU A 255 1.86 -10.83 22.76
N TRP A 256 2.36 -11.30 23.91
CA TRP A 256 3.36 -10.57 24.70
C TRP A 256 4.67 -10.39 23.95
N LEU A 257 5.14 -11.42 23.24
CA LEU A 257 6.33 -11.33 22.40
C LEU A 257 6.15 -10.32 21.26
N ASP A 258 5.02 -10.37 20.56
CA ASP A 258 4.68 -9.40 19.51
C ASP A 258 4.59 -7.98 20.07
N TYR A 259 3.94 -7.80 21.23
CA TYR A 259 3.83 -6.51 21.92
C TYR A 259 5.20 -5.92 22.26
N ARG A 260 6.12 -6.72 22.80
CA ARG A 260 7.48 -6.27 23.16
C ARG A 260 8.32 -5.94 21.92
N ARG A 261 8.19 -6.71 20.85
CA ARG A 261 8.85 -6.41 19.56
C ARG A 261 8.34 -5.10 18.98
N ALA A 262 7.03 -4.91 18.96
CA ALA A 262 6.38 -3.68 18.53
C ALA A 262 6.79 -2.48 19.40
N GLU A 263 6.81 -2.64 20.72
CA GLU A 263 7.27 -1.61 21.67
C GLU A 263 8.71 -1.18 21.38
N SER A 264 9.62 -2.14 21.16
CA SER A 264 11.02 -1.87 20.82
C SER A 264 11.15 -1.12 19.48
N ARG A 265 10.40 -1.52 18.45
CA ARG A 265 10.40 -0.84 17.15
C ARG A 265 9.88 0.60 17.26
N ASN A 266 8.75 0.79 17.95
CA ASN A 266 8.18 2.12 18.16
C ASN A 266 9.10 3.03 18.99
N ALA A 267 9.80 2.48 19.99
CA ALA A 267 10.81 3.21 20.75
C ALA A 267 12.01 3.64 19.87
N LYS A 268 12.55 2.73 19.06
CA LYS A 268 13.62 3.03 18.09
C LYS A 268 13.21 4.11 17.11
N LYS A 269 12.00 4.01 16.54
CA LYS A 269 11.45 5.01 15.62
C LYS A 269 11.30 6.38 16.27
N LYS A 270 10.79 6.42 17.51
CA LYS A 270 10.67 7.66 18.29
C LYS A 270 12.03 8.29 18.60
N LEU A 271 13.05 7.47 18.88
CA LEU A 271 14.42 7.94 19.07
C LEU A 271 14.99 8.50 17.76
N ALA A 272 14.86 7.76 16.64
CA ALA A 272 15.31 8.22 15.33
C ALA A 272 14.68 9.56 14.92
N ALA A 273 13.37 9.72 15.16
CA ALA A 273 12.68 10.99 14.90
C ALA A 273 13.21 12.16 15.74
N LYS A 274 13.63 11.92 16.99
CA LYS A 274 14.26 12.95 17.83
C LYS A 274 15.69 13.26 17.41
N THR A 275 16.43 12.25 16.93
CA THR A 275 17.85 12.39 16.60
C THR A 275 18.06 13.19 15.33
N SER A 276 17.12 13.21 14.37
CA SER A 276 17.00 14.12 13.19
C SER A 276 18.30 14.74 12.66
N LYS A 277 19.39 13.97 12.64
CA LYS A 277 20.69 14.34 12.13
C LYS A 277 21.00 13.35 11.02
N VAL A 278 21.57 13.88 9.93
CA VAL A 278 22.15 13.07 8.86
C VAL A 278 23.09 12.07 9.52
N ILE A 279 22.87 10.78 9.27
CA ILE A 279 23.71 9.73 9.82
C ILE A 279 25.03 9.81 9.07
N GLU A 280 26.07 10.25 9.77
CA GLU A 280 27.41 10.37 9.21
C GLU A 280 27.89 9.03 8.65
N PRO A 281 28.56 9.01 7.48
CA PRO A 281 29.19 7.80 6.96
C PRO A 281 30.25 7.26 7.92
N THR A 282 30.31 5.94 8.05
CA THR A 282 31.45 5.25 8.65
C THR A 282 32.69 5.40 7.77
N ASP A 283 33.86 5.01 8.30
CA ASP A 283 35.12 5.03 7.52
C ASP A 283 35.04 4.14 6.26
N GLU A 284 34.33 3.01 6.35
CA GLU A 284 34.11 2.09 5.22
C GLU A 284 33.21 2.73 4.17
N GLU A 285 32.11 3.37 4.59
CA GLU A 285 31.19 4.05 3.69
C GLU A 285 31.83 5.30 3.07
N SER A 286 32.68 6.01 3.80
CA SER A 286 33.44 7.15 3.28
C SER A 286 34.41 6.72 2.17
N LYS A 287 35.07 5.57 2.32
CA LYS A 287 35.89 4.98 1.25
C LYS A 287 35.04 4.61 0.04
N LEU A 288 33.88 4.00 0.26
CA LEU A 288 32.93 3.66 -0.81
C LEU A 288 32.46 4.91 -1.58
N ILE A 289 32.12 5.99 -0.87
CA ILE A 289 31.75 7.27 -1.49
C ILE A 289 32.87 7.79 -2.40
N HIS A 290 34.12 7.74 -1.95
CA HIS A 290 35.28 8.14 -2.76
C HIS A 290 35.48 7.24 -4.00
N GLU A 291 35.28 5.93 -3.86
CA GLU A 291 35.36 4.99 -4.97
C GLU A 291 34.24 5.20 -6.00
N MET A 292 33.02 5.47 -5.54
CA MET A 292 31.90 5.88 -6.39
C MET A 292 32.20 7.17 -7.13
N TRP A 293 32.74 8.19 -6.44
CA TRP A 293 33.12 9.45 -7.08
C TRP A 293 34.17 9.27 -8.18
N LYS A 294 35.24 8.50 -7.92
CA LYS A 294 36.24 8.16 -8.95
C LYS A 294 35.62 7.43 -10.14
N SER A 295 34.77 6.44 -9.87
CA SER A 295 34.11 5.64 -10.89
C SER A 295 33.16 6.48 -11.74
N SER A 296 32.34 7.33 -11.11
CA SER A 296 31.45 8.26 -11.81
C SER A 296 32.22 9.18 -12.75
N LYS A 297 33.34 9.76 -12.31
CA LYS A 297 34.17 10.63 -13.16
C LYS A 297 34.79 9.88 -14.34
N SER A 298 35.24 8.65 -14.12
CA SER A 298 35.76 7.80 -15.20
C SER A 298 34.68 7.45 -16.22
N LEU A 299 33.47 7.14 -15.76
CA LEU A 299 32.33 6.79 -16.61
C LEU A 299 31.80 7.99 -17.39
N GLU A 300 31.75 9.18 -16.77
CA GLU A 300 31.41 10.44 -17.45
C GLU A 300 32.38 10.78 -18.60
N ALA A 301 33.65 10.43 -18.45
CA ALA A 301 34.67 10.68 -19.47
C ALA A 301 34.63 9.68 -20.65
N LYS A 302 34.02 8.50 -20.45
CA LYS A 302 33.86 7.49 -21.50
C LYS A 302 32.68 7.86 -22.39
N LYS A 303 32.89 7.90 -23.71
CA LYS A 303 31.81 8.15 -24.69
C LYS A 303 30.88 6.96 -24.88
N ASP A 304 31.35 5.76 -24.57
CA ASP A 304 30.60 4.53 -24.74
C ASP A 304 30.04 4.11 -23.38
N THR A 305 28.73 4.26 -23.22
CA THR A 305 28.04 3.90 -21.97
C THR A 305 27.89 2.39 -21.92
N PRO A 306 28.28 1.72 -20.82
CA PRO A 306 28.09 0.28 -20.66
C PRO A 306 26.63 -0.13 -20.88
N ARG A 307 26.41 -1.33 -21.44
CA ARG A 307 25.07 -1.92 -21.52
C ARG A 307 24.51 -2.10 -20.10
N ASN A 308 23.21 -1.84 -19.91
CA ASN A 308 22.46 -1.99 -18.65
C ASN A 308 22.99 -1.14 -17.47
N PHE A 309 23.47 0.06 -17.78
CA PHE A 309 23.91 1.06 -16.81
C PHE A 309 23.11 2.37 -16.97
N SER A 310 22.89 3.08 -15.87
CA SER A 310 22.39 4.47 -15.90
C SER A 310 22.98 5.29 -14.75
N PHE A 311 23.05 6.61 -14.93
CA PHE A 311 23.29 7.52 -13.82
C PHE A 311 21.99 7.78 -13.05
N MET A 312 22.10 8.05 -11.74
CA MET A 312 20.94 8.26 -10.87
C MET A 312 19.98 9.33 -11.39
N LYS A 313 20.50 10.49 -11.79
CA LYS A 313 19.71 11.60 -12.37
C LYS A 313 18.88 11.23 -13.60
N ASP A 314 19.33 10.24 -14.38
CA ASP A 314 18.71 9.86 -15.65
C ASP A 314 17.57 8.84 -15.46
N THR A 315 17.34 8.39 -14.21
CA THR A 315 16.29 7.43 -13.86
C THR A 315 15.04 8.07 -13.26
N SER A 316 14.98 9.40 -13.25
CA SER A 316 13.89 10.12 -12.58
C SER A 316 12.62 10.15 -13.44
N VAL A 317 11.49 9.75 -12.84
CA VAL A 317 10.15 9.80 -13.44
C VAL A 317 9.24 10.60 -12.50
N SER A 318 8.47 11.54 -13.05
CA SER A 318 7.57 12.38 -12.24
C SER A 318 6.11 12.22 -12.65
N SER A 319 5.22 12.46 -11.69
CA SER A 319 3.78 12.50 -11.92
C SER A 319 3.14 13.56 -11.04
N THR A 320 2.12 14.24 -11.56
CA THR A 320 1.37 15.26 -10.83
C THR A 320 -0.12 14.96 -10.92
N LEU A 321 -0.77 14.94 -9.76
CA LEU A 321 -2.16 14.54 -9.61
C LEU A 321 -2.95 15.62 -8.86
N TYR A 322 -4.17 15.89 -9.33
CA TYR A 322 -5.12 16.70 -8.59
C TYR A 322 -5.93 15.81 -7.63
N MET A 323 -5.96 16.17 -6.35
CA MET A 323 -6.54 15.34 -5.30
C MET A 323 -8.06 15.48 -5.24
N GLN A 324 -8.76 14.51 -5.83
CA GLN A 324 -10.22 14.54 -5.97
C GLN A 324 -10.97 13.99 -4.74
N PRO A 325 -12.23 14.43 -4.50
CA PRO A 325 -13.06 13.96 -3.39
C PRO A 325 -13.36 12.46 -3.39
N GLN A 326 -13.21 11.76 -4.52
CA GLN A 326 -13.40 10.30 -4.58
C GLN A 326 -12.36 9.52 -3.77
N TYR A 327 -11.17 10.10 -3.56
CA TYR A 327 -10.05 9.48 -2.84
C TYR A 327 -9.95 9.93 -1.38
N ARG A 328 -10.99 10.60 -0.87
CA ARG A 328 -11.02 11.10 0.51
C ARG A 328 -11.24 9.98 1.52
N ASN A 329 -10.65 10.14 2.70
CA ASN A 329 -10.91 9.28 3.85
C ASN A 329 -12.33 9.51 4.44
N ARG A 330 -12.68 8.74 5.48
CA ARG A 330 -13.98 8.83 6.18
C ARG A 330 -14.30 10.23 6.74
N HIS A 331 -13.27 11.05 6.95
CA HIS A 331 -13.37 12.41 7.50
C HIS A 331 -13.39 13.50 6.41
N SER A 332 -13.66 13.10 5.17
CA SER A 332 -14.01 13.93 4.01
C SER A 332 -12.93 14.88 3.45
N TYR A 333 -12.10 15.55 4.24
CA TYR A 333 -11.24 16.61 3.70
C TYR A 333 -9.82 16.18 3.38
N MET A 334 -9.42 14.98 3.80
CA MET A 334 -8.08 14.48 3.59
C MET A 334 -8.12 13.25 2.69
N ILE A 335 -7.10 13.13 1.85
CA ILE A 335 -6.89 11.97 0.98
C ILE A 335 -6.48 10.79 1.84
N PHE A 336 -6.98 9.63 1.44
CA PHE A 336 -6.74 8.37 2.10
C PHE A 336 -5.27 7.93 1.94
N GLY A 337 -4.64 7.46 3.04
CA GLY A 337 -3.22 7.07 3.05
C GLY A 337 -2.93 5.96 2.04
N GLY A 338 -3.79 4.94 1.98
CA GLY A 338 -3.71 3.86 1.00
C GLY A 338 -3.72 4.32 -0.45
N TYR A 339 -4.42 5.43 -0.78
CA TYR A 339 -4.38 5.98 -2.12
C TYR A 339 -3.00 6.57 -2.45
N LEU A 340 -2.37 7.28 -1.50
CA LEU A 340 -1.01 7.79 -1.67
C LEU A 340 0.02 6.67 -1.82
N LEU A 341 -0.15 5.56 -1.08
CA LEU A 341 0.67 4.36 -1.23
C LEU A 341 0.53 3.76 -2.64
N ARG A 342 -0.70 3.62 -3.13
CA ARG A 342 -0.94 3.13 -4.49
C ARG A 342 -0.27 4.02 -5.54
N GLN A 343 -0.50 5.33 -5.48
CA GLN A 343 0.03 6.27 -6.48
C GLN A 343 1.56 6.33 -6.48
N SER A 344 2.18 6.35 -5.28
CA SER A 344 3.64 6.32 -5.17
C SER A 344 4.23 4.98 -5.61
N PHE A 345 3.58 3.85 -5.31
CA PHE A 345 4.01 2.53 -5.77
C PHE A 345 3.94 2.41 -7.30
N GLU A 346 2.83 2.82 -7.93
CA GLU A 346 2.67 2.75 -9.38
C GLU A 346 3.74 3.61 -10.10
N LEU A 347 4.07 4.78 -9.55
CA LEU A 347 5.17 5.60 -10.08
C LEU A 347 6.55 4.94 -9.86
N ALA A 348 6.79 4.34 -8.71
CA ALA A 348 8.04 3.62 -8.42
C ALA A 348 8.22 2.40 -9.34
N TYR A 349 7.13 1.68 -9.63
CA TYR A 349 7.12 0.60 -10.60
C TYR A 349 7.49 1.11 -12.00
N CYS A 350 6.94 2.24 -12.43
CA CYS A 350 7.32 2.85 -13.72
C CYS A 350 8.81 3.20 -13.78
N ALA A 351 9.38 3.81 -12.74
CA ALA A 351 10.80 4.16 -12.69
C ALA A 351 11.70 2.93 -12.71
N SER A 352 11.39 1.90 -11.90
CA SER A 352 12.16 0.65 -11.89
C SER A 352 12.06 -0.11 -13.22
N ALA A 353 10.85 -0.20 -13.81
CA ALA A 353 10.64 -0.87 -15.09
C ALA A 353 11.33 -0.12 -16.25
N ALA A 354 11.28 1.21 -16.26
CA ALA A 354 11.97 2.02 -17.27
C ALA A 354 13.51 1.87 -17.17
N PHE A 355 14.04 1.84 -15.95
CA PHE A 355 15.46 1.62 -15.70
C PHE A 355 15.91 0.20 -16.09
N ALA A 356 15.18 -0.81 -15.65
CA ALA A 356 15.47 -2.22 -15.91
C ALA A 356 15.16 -2.67 -17.34
N LYS A 357 14.32 -1.91 -18.07
CA LYS A 357 13.71 -2.30 -19.35
C LYS A 357 12.97 -3.63 -19.28
N ALA A 358 12.41 -3.95 -18.12
CA ALA A 358 11.74 -5.21 -17.83
C ALA A 358 10.65 -5.01 -16.77
N ALA A 359 9.91 -6.06 -16.46
CA ALA A 359 8.84 -6.04 -15.44
C ALA A 359 9.35 -6.58 -14.09
N PRO A 360 9.85 -5.73 -13.18
CA PRO A 360 10.42 -6.19 -11.92
C PRO A 360 9.32 -6.59 -10.93
N ARG A 361 9.66 -7.42 -9.94
CA ARG A 361 8.74 -7.88 -8.89
C ARG A 361 8.88 -7.02 -7.63
N PHE A 362 7.78 -6.63 -7.00
CA PHE A 362 7.84 -5.92 -5.72
C PHE A 362 8.36 -6.82 -4.59
N VAL A 363 9.36 -6.35 -3.83
CA VAL A 363 9.96 -7.07 -2.69
C VAL A 363 9.43 -6.49 -1.38
N SER A 364 9.62 -5.19 -1.19
CA SER A 364 9.41 -4.54 0.09
C SER A 364 9.17 -3.03 -0.04
N LEU A 365 8.43 -2.49 0.91
CA LEU A 365 8.32 -1.08 1.19
C LEU A 365 9.00 -0.85 2.55
N ASP A 366 9.95 0.06 2.59
CA ASP A 366 10.64 0.47 3.82
C ASP A 366 9.75 1.33 4.72
N SER A 367 10.25 1.69 5.90
CA SER A 367 9.52 2.55 6.83
C SER A 367 9.32 3.94 6.25
N THR A 368 8.05 4.28 6.01
CA THR A 368 7.62 5.57 5.46
C THR A 368 6.74 6.29 6.46
N THR A 369 6.96 7.60 6.62
CA THR A 369 6.15 8.45 7.51
C THR A 369 5.43 9.49 6.66
N PHE A 370 4.12 9.63 6.87
CA PHE A 370 3.34 10.70 6.27
C PHE A 370 3.62 11.99 7.03
N LYS A 371 4.50 12.84 6.46
CA LYS A 371 4.98 14.09 7.07
C LYS A 371 3.89 15.16 7.14
N ALA A 372 3.01 15.19 6.13
CA ALA A 372 1.91 16.14 6.08
C ALA A 372 0.63 15.48 5.54
N PRO A 373 -0.54 15.82 6.10
CA PRO A 373 -1.81 15.40 5.54
C PRO A 373 -2.00 16.02 4.14
N VAL A 374 -2.64 15.27 3.23
CA VAL A 374 -2.93 15.70 1.86
C VAL A 374 -4.40 16.10 1.76
N PRO A 375 -4.75 17.39 1.62
CA PRO A 375 -6.14 17.81 1.54
C PRO A 375 -6.78 17.53 0.18
N VAL A 376 -8.09 17.32 0.16
CA VAL A 376 -8.86 17.31 -1.10
C VAL A 376 -8.78 18.69 -1.75
N GLY A 377 -8.51 18.71 -3.05
CA GLY A 377 -8.31 19.92 -3.85
C GLY A 377 -6.88 20.45 -3.88
N SER A 378 -5.90 19.75 -3.29
CA SER A 378 -4.48 20.05 -3.47
C SER A 378 -3.89 19.37 -4.70
N VAL A 379 -2.76 19.89 -5.18
CA VAL A 379 -1.92 19.26 -6.19
C VAL A 379 -0.85 18.42 -5.49
N LEU A 380 -0.79 17.13 -5.80
CA LEU A 380 0.24 16.21 -5.36
C LEU A 380 1.25 16.03 -6.48
N SER A 381 2.50 16.44 -6.27
CA SER A 381 3.61 16.18 -7.20
C SER A 381 4.52 15.12 -6.60
N MET A 382 4.86 14.11 -7.40
CA MET A 382 5.68 12.98 -6.99
C MET A 382 6.83 12.81 -7.98
N THR A 383 8.01 12.48 -7.46
CA THR A 383 9.20 12.18 -8.27
C THR A 383 9.80 10.87 -7.77
N ALA A 384 9.87 9.87 -8.65
CA ALA A 384 10.51 8.59 -8.40
C ALA A 384 11.90 8.54 -9.04
N THR A 385 12.91 8.09 -8.31
CA THR A 385 14.29 7.96 -8.79
C THR A 385 14.88 6.65 -8.28
N VAL A 386 15.64 5.93 -9.13
CA VAL A 386 16.35 4.71 -8.71
C VAL A 386 17.52 5.11 -7.83
N SER A 387 17.49 4.70 -6.56
CA SER A 387 18.43 5.16 -5.54
C SER A 387 19.54 4.16 -5.25
N TYR A 388 19.32 2.87 -5.49
CA TYR A 388 20.29 1.82 -5.20
C TYR A 388 20.03 0.57 -6.04
N THR A 389 21.10 -0.09 -6.47
CA THR A 389 21.05 -1.41 -7.10
C THR A 389 22.03 -2.37 -6.44
N GLU A 390 21.62 -3.62 -6.31
CA GLU A 390 22.42 -4.70 -5.76
C GLU A 390 22.32 -5.92 -6.66
N HIS A 391 23.46 -6.46 -7.06
CA HIS A 391 23.52 -7.67 -7.87
C HIS A 391 23.62 -8.88 -6.93
N ILE A 392 22.67 -9.81 -7.05
CA ILE A 392 22.61 -11.03 -6.24
C ILE A 392 23.06 -12.20 -7.10
N HIS A 393 24.19 -12.76 -6.70
CA HIS A 393 24.96 -13.76 -7.45
C HIS A 393 24.83 -15.18 -6.88
N GLU A 394 25.17 -16.17 -7.71
CA GLU A 394 25.38 -17.54 -7.22
C GLU A 394 26.67 -17.61 -6.38
N LYS A 395 26.68 -18.51 -5.39
CA LYS A 395 27.85 -18.67 -4.53
C LYS A 395 29.02 -19.28 -5.31
N GLY A 396 30.20 -18.65 -5.21
CA GLY A 396 31.47 -19.23 -5.66
C GLY A 396 31.91 -18.86 -7.08
N VAL A 397 31.15 -18.02 -7.79
CA VAL A 397 31.54 -17.52 -9.11
C VAL A 397 32.01 -16.06 -8.96
N PRO A 398 33.22 -15.69 -9.44
CA PRO A 398 33.64 -14.30 -9.50
C PRO A 398 32.92 -13.59 -10.64
N TYR A 399 32.25 -12.47 -10.34
CA TYR A 399 31.52 -11.67 -11.31
C TYR A 399 32.21 -10.33 -11.54
N ASN A 400 32.35 -9.94 -12.81
CA ASN A 400 32.80 -8.61 -13.24
C ASN A 400 31.70 -7.98 -14.10
N ASP A 401 30.52 -7.89 -13.50
CA ASP A 401 29.24 -7.50 -14.10
C ASP A 401 28.84 -6.06 -13.78
N THR A 402 29.66 -5.36 -12.99
CA THR A 402 29.48 -3.93 -12.74
C THR A 402 30.50 -3.14 -13.57
N PRO A 403 30.12 -1.98 -14.12
CA PRO A 403 31.07 -1.10 -14.82
C PRO A 403 31.96 -0.30 -13.86
N PHE A 404 31.97 -0.64 -12.57
CA PHE A 404 32.55 0.15 -11.51
C PHE A 404 34.04 -0.17 -11.33
N GLY A 405 34.81 0.81 -10.86
CA GLY A 405 36.22 0.58 -10.50
C GLY A 405 36.41 -0.13 -9.15
N PHE A 406 35.34 -0.65 -8.57
CA PHE A 406 35.29 -1.27 -7.25
C PHE A 406 34.30 -2.43 -7.25
N SER A 407 34.46 -3.37 -6.31
CA SER A 407 33.53 -4.47 -6.10
C SER A 407 32.74 -4.25 -4.82
N LEU A 408 31.42 -4.41 -4.92
CA LEU A 408 30.53 -4.39 -3.76
C LEU A 408 29.93 -5.78 -3.57
N PRO A 409 30.24 -6.49 -2.46
CA PRO A 409 29.55 -7.74 -2.18
C PRO A 409 28.07 -7.47 -1.92
N ALA A 410 27.24 -8.42 -2.39
CA ALA A 410 25.83 -8.48 -2.08
C ALA A 410 25.62 -8.60 -0.56
N THR A 411 24.67 -7.83 -0.08
CA THR A 411 24.18 -7.79 1.28
C THR A 411 23.14 -8.88 1.51
N ASN A 412 22.23 -9.03 0.53
CA ASN A 412 21.24 -10.08 0.47
C ASN A 412 21.86 -11.37 -0.06
N LYS A 413 21.37 -12.51 0.44
CA LYS A 413 21.82 -13.84 0.03
C LYS A 413 20.69 -14.57 -0.67
N LEU A 414 21.05 -15.42 -1.63
CA LEU A 414 20.11 -16.37 -2.21
C LEU A 414 19.55 -17.28 -1.12
N SER A 415 18.23 -17.37 -1.09
CA SER A 415 17.50 -18.30 -0.23
C SER A 415 17.53 -19.70 -0.84
N SER A 416 17.68 -20.72 0.01
CA SER A 416 17.52 -22.12 -0.39
C SER A 416 16.06 -22.53 -0.61
N ASN A 417 15.10 -21.71 -0.18
CA ASN A 417 13.68 -21.99 -0.34
C ASN A 417 13.21 -21.52 -1.75
N PRO A 418 12.69 -22.41 -2.61
CA PRO A 418 12.19 -22.05 -3.94
C PRO A 418 11.05 -21.02 -3.92
N GLU A 419 10.21 -21.02 -2.87
CA GLU A 419 9.09 -20.07 -2.71
C GLU A 419 9.54 -18.71 -2.18
N ALA A 420 10.77 -18.62 -1.66
CA ALA A 420 11.30 -17.36 -1.18
C ALA A 420 11.52 -16.40 -2.35
N PHE A 421 11.40 -15.13 -2.04
CA PHE A 421 11.42 -14.09 -3.05
C PHE A 421 12.80 -13.93 -3.72
N LEU A 422 13.89 -14.12 -2.97
CA LEU A 422 15.27 -14.09 -3.45
C LEU A 422 15.82 -15.51 -3.64
N SER A 423 15.08 -16.38 -4.34
CA SER A 423 15.49 -17.75 -4.64
C SER A 423 16.34 -17.90 -5.91
N GLU A 424 16.36 -16.88 -6.75
CA GLU A 424 17.07 -16.84 -8.04
C GLU A 424 18.00 -15.62 -8.14
N CYS A 425 18.99 -15.68 -9.02
CA CYS A 425 19.91 -14.57 -9.27
C CYS A 425 19.23 -13.41 -9.98
N GLY A 426 19.73 -12.20 -9.74
CA GLY A 426 19.18 -11.00 -10.37
C GLY A 426 19.60 -9.70 -9.70
N THR A 427 18.92 -8.63 -10.05
CA THR A 427 19.17 -7.29 -9.51
C THR A 427 18.06 -6.87 -8.56
N LEU A 428 18.42 -6.53 -7.32
CA LEU A 428 17.55 -5.77 -6.43
C LEU A 428 17.68 -4.27 -6.75
N ILE A 429 16.57 -3.61 -6.99
CA ILE A 429 16.46 -2.21 -7.40
C ILE A 429 15.64 -1.48 -6.36
N GLN A 430 16.19 -0.45 -5.73
CA GLN A 430 15.45 0.41 -4.83
C GLN A 430 15.09 1.73 -5.52
N VAL A 431 13.84 2.16 -5.35
CA VAL A 431 13.30 3.37 -5.93
C VAL A 431 12.77 4.26 -4.82
N ARG A 432 13.32 5.46 -4.71
CA ARG A 432 12.85 6.52 -3.82
C ARG A 432 11.78 7.34 -4.53
N VAL A 433 10.67 7.61 -3.86
CA VAL A 433 9.59 8.49 -4.33
C VAL A 433 9.41 9.63 -3.34
N ASP A 434 9.80 10.83 -3.73
CA ASP A 434 9.56 12.04 -2.95
C ASP A 434 8.22 12.66 -3.37
N THR A 435 7.45 13.11 -2.39
CA THR A 435 6.12 13.67 -2.61
C THR A 435 5.98 15.05 -1.99
N THR A 436 5.40 15.97 -2.76
CA THR A 436 5.13 17.34 -2.35
C THR A 436 3.67 17.69 -2.62
N ILE A 437 3.09 18.49 -1.73
CA ILE A 437 1.72 18.98 -1.84
C ILE A 437 1.77 20.48 -2.04
N LYS A 438 0.95 20.99 -2.96
CA LYS A 438 0.72 22.41 -3.16
C LYS A 438 -0.78 22.70 -3.15
N HIS A 439 -1.19 23.70 -2.38
CA HIS A 439 -2.55 24.24 -2.46
C HIS A 439 -2.69 25.10 -3.71
N LEU A 440 -3.86 25.08 -4.37
CA LEU A 440 -4.09 25.88 -5.60
C LEU A 440 -3.83 27.39 -5.40
N GLU A 441 -4.14 27.90 -4.21
CA GLU A 441 -4.01 29.32 -3.86
C GLU A 441 -2.62 29.69 -3.31
N SER A 442 -1.77 28.71 -3.03
CA SER A 442 -0.44 28.93 -2.45
C SER A 442 0.65 28.73 -3.49
N THR A 443 1.73 29.49 -3.39
CA THR A 443 2.96 29.26 -4.14
C THR A 443 3.86 28.22 -3.47
N GLU A 444 3.68 27.98 -2.17
CA GLU A 444 4.51 27.09 -1.35
C GLU A 444 4.13 25.63 -1.54
N ALA A 445 5.15 24.80 -1.77
CA ALA A 445 5.03 23.34 -1.77
C ALA A 445 5.54 22.80 -0.43
N LYS A 446 4.80 21.86 0.15
CA LYS A 446 5.16 21.19 1.41
C LYS A 446 5.46 19.73 1.15
N GLU A 447 6.54 19.23 1.73
CA GLU A 447 6.85 17.79 1.68
C GLU A 447 5.77 16.98 2.41
N SER A 448 5.22 15.98 1.71
CA SER A 448 4.18 15.08 2.25
C SER A 448 4.73 13.77 2.75
N GLY A 449 5.81 13.28 2.14
CA GLY A 449 6.44 12.03 2.50
C GLY A 449 7.46 11.56 1.47
N THR A 450 8.28 10.61 1.88
CA THR A 450 9.22 9.89 1.03
C THR A 450 8.93 8.41 1.17
N PHE A 451 8.78 7.72 0.04
CA PHE A 451 8.52 6.30 -0.02
C PHE A 451 9.69 5.58 -0.66
N ILE A 452 10.08 4.42 -0.14
CA ILE A 452 11.16 3.65 -0.76
C ILE A 452 10.71 2.22 -0.99
N TYR A 453 10.64 1.87 -2.26
CA TYR A 453 10.18 0.58 -2.75
C TYR A 453 11.37 -0.20 -3.27
N SER A 454 11.51 -1.45 -2.84
CA SER A 454 12.47 -2.40 -3.39
C SER A 454 11.76 -3.32 -4.37
N PHE A 455 12.35 -3.48 -5.54
CA PHE A 455 11.93 -4.38 -6.59
C PHE A 455 13.07 -5.35 -6.92
N PHE A 456 12.73 -6.52 -7.45
CA PHE A 456 13.70 -7.52 -7.87
C PHE A 456 13.46 -7.92 -9.32
N LEU A 457 14.54 -7.95 -10.07
CA LEU A 457 14.57 -8.35 -11.46
C LEU A 457 15.40 -9.64 -11.57
N PRO A 458 14.75 -10.80 -11.80
CA PRO A 458 15.47 -12.04 -12.08
C PRO A 458 16.30 -11.94 -13.36
N LYS A 459 17.46 -12.59 -13.38
CA LYS A 459 18.32 -12.67 -14.56
C LYS A 459 17.65 -13.42 -15.73
N ASP A 460 17.04 -14.56 -15.43
CA ASP A 460 16.40 -15.44 -16.42
C ASP A 460 14.89 -15.16 -16.50
N SER A 461 14.51 -13.90 -16.75
CA SER A 461 13.12 -13.59 -17.00
C SER A 461 12.68 -14.25 -18.31
N LYS A 462 11.52 -14.95 -18.32
CA LYS A 462 11.02 -15.74 -19.47
C LYS A 462 10.88 -14.96 -20.79
N ASP A 463 10.98 -13.63 -20.74
CA ASP A 463 10.68 -12.74 -21.85
C ASP A 463 11.94 -12.13 -22.52
N GLU A 464 13.12 -12.17 -21.89
CA GLU A 464 14.42 -11.69 -22.44
C GLU A 464 15.59 -12.11 -21.52
N GLU A 465 16.79 -12.37 -22.06
CA GLU A 465 18.03 -12.48 -21.26
C GLU A 465 18.35 -11.09 -20.69
N VAL A 466 17.84 -10.81 -19.48
CA VAL A 466 18.08 -9.54 -18.79
C VAL A 466 19.31 -9.68 -17.91
N ASP A 467 20.42 -9.10 -18.37
CA ASP A 467 21.64 -9.03 -17.57
C ASP A 467 21.50 -8.03 -16.40
N TYR A 468 22.44 -8.05 -15.45
CA TYR A 468 22.37 -7.20 -14.27
C TYR A 468 22.30 -5.70 -14.60
N CYS A 469 21.52 -4.94 -13.82
CA CYS A 469 21.33 -3.51 -14.01
C CYS A 469 22.03 -2.68 -12.92
N SER A 470 22.89 -1.76 -13.32
CA SER A 470 23.73 -0.95 -12.41
C SER A 470 23.37 0.53 -12.41
N ILE A 471 23.17 1.10 -11.21
CA ILE A 471 23.01 2.55 -11.02
C ILE A 471 24.32 3.17 -10.51
N MET A 472 24.66 4.37 -10.99
CA MET A 472 25.81 5.15 -10.49
C MET A 472 25.39 6.55 -10.03
N PRO A 473 25.65 6.91 -8.77
CA PRO A 473 25.49 8.28 -8.28
C PRO A 473 26.62 9.19 -8.80
N GLN A 474 26.32 10.46 -9.04
CA GLN A 474 27.25 11.47 -9.56
C GLN A 474 27.59 12.55 -8.53
N THR A 475 26.61 12.97 -7.74
CA THR A 475 26.76 13.98 -6.69
C THR A 475 26.99 13.33 -5.33
N TYR A 476 27.56 14.10 -4.39
CA TYR A 476 27.72 13.61 -3.02
C TYR A 476 26.38 13.25 -2.37
N SER A 477 25.32 14.00 -2.65
CA SER A 477 23.96 13.70 -2.16
C SER A 477 23.44 12.36 -2.68
N GLU A 478 23.63 12.09 -3.98
CA GLU A 478 23.27 10.80 -4.59
C GLU A 478 24.12 9.65 -4.04
N MET A 479 25.41 9.89 -3.75
CA MET A 479 26.29 8.89 -3.15
C MET A 479 25.86 8.54 -1.71
N MET A 480 25.46 9.55 -0.94
CA MET A 480 24.86 9.34 0.38
C MET A 480 23.56 8.55 0.29
N GLU A 481 22.72 8.85 -0.70
CA GLU A 481 21.47 8.12 -0.93
C GLU A 481 21.72 6.65 -1.31
N TYR A 482 22.73 6.39 -2.13
CA TYR A 482 23.16 5.03 -2.47
C TYR A 482 23.64 4.26 -1.23
N VAL A 483 24.43 4.89 -0.34
CA VAL A 483 24.86 4.31 0.94
C VAL A 483 23.66 4.03 1.84
N GLU A 484 22.69 4.95 1.94
CA GLU A 484 21.45 4.70 2.66
C GLU A 484 20.64 3.53 2.07
N GLY A 485 20.62 3.37 0.75
CA GLY A 485 20.03 2.22 0.09
C GLY A 485 20.70 0.89 0.45
N ARG A 486 22.03 0.88 0.53
CA ARG A 486 22.80 -0.28 1.01
C ARG A 486 22.48 -0.61 2.47
N ARG A 487 22.40 0.39 3.36
CA ARG A 487 21.97 0.18 4.76
C ARG A 487 20.58 -0.44 4.85
N ARG A 488 19.63 0.04 4.04
CA ARG A 488 18.26 -0.50 3.98
C ARG A 488 18.19 -1.93 3.42
N ALA A 489 19.05 -2.25 2.44
CA ALA A 489 19.20 -3.61 1.96
C ALA A 489 19.69 -4.55 3.08
N GLN A 490 20.65 -4.12 3.91
CA GLN A 490 21.10 -4.87 5.09
C GLN A 490 19.99 -5.06 6.12
N ASP A 491 19.21 -4.01 6.40
CA ASP A 491 18.07 -4.10 7.32
C ASP A 491 16.98 -5.05 6.82
N THR A 492 16.83 -5.16 5.50
CA THR A 492 15.92 -6.13 4.88
C THR A 492 16.48 -7.54 5.01
N ALA A 493 17.74 -7.77 4.68
CA ALA A 493 18.40 -9.07 4.84
C ALA A 493 18.32 -9.58 6.29
N ASN A 494 18.65 -8.72 7.26
CA ASN A 494 18.57 -9.05 8.68
C ASN A 494 17.14 -9.37 9.13
N PHE A 495 16.14 -8.70 8.56
CA PHE A 495 14.73 -8.99 8.86
C PHE A 495 14.32 -10.36 8.31
N VAL A 496 14.74 -10.70 7.09
CA VAL A 496 14.49 -12.02 6.49
C VAL A 496 15.06 -13.14 7.36
N ASP A 497 16.27 -12.95 7.90
CA ASP A 497 16.90 -13.92 8.81
C ASP A 497 16.12 -14.13 10.13
N THR A 498 15.23 -13.19 10.50
CA THR A 498 14.35 -13.33 11.68
C THR A 498 13.00 -13.99 11.38
N LEU A 499 12.64 -14.15 10.11
CA LEU A 499 11.41 -14.84 9.74
C LEU A 499 11.55 -16.34 10.02
N PRO A 500 10.49 -17.00 10.53
CA PRO A 500 10.53 -18.44 10.76
C PRO A 500 10.81 -19.17 9.44
N ASP A 501 11.78 -20.08 9.47
CA ASP A 501 12.16 -20.86 8.30
C ASP A 501 11.04 -21.85 7.93
N THR A 502 10.24 -21.48 6.94
CA THR A 502 9.14 -22.31 6.44
C THR A 502 9.62 -23.54 5.67
N SER A 503 10.92 -23.68 5.41
CA SER A 503 11.51 -24.83 4.73
C SER A 503 11.86 -26.00 5.65
N ALA A 504 11.92 -25.76 6.97
CA ALA A 504 12.14 -26.81 7.94
C ALA A 504 10.86 -27.64 8.10
N LYS A 505 10.76 -28.75 7.34
CA LYS A 505 9.79 -29.81 7.68
C LYS A 505 9.94 -30.12 9.17
N PRO A 506 8.85 -30.23 9.94
CA PRO A 506 8.95 -30.63 11.34
C PRO A 506 9.71 -31.96 11.38
N LYS A 507 10.80 -32.00 12.16
CA LYS A 507 11.43 -33.27 12.50
C LYS A 507 10.37 -34.06 13.28
N LEU A 508 9.82 -35.07 12.61
CA LEU A 508 8.94 -36.08 13.20
C LEU A 508 9.60 -36.75 14.41
#